data_AF-A0A7X4RVZ1-F1
#
_entry.id   AF-A0A7X4RVZ1-F1
#
_cell.length_a   1.000
_cell.length_b   1.000
_cell.length_c   1.000
_cell.angle_alpha   90.00
_cell.angle_beta   90.00
_cell.angle_gamma   90.00
#
_symmetry.space_group_name_H-M   'P 1'
#
loop_
_entity.id
_entity.type
_entity.pdbx_description
1 polymer ?
#
loop_
_entity_poly.entity_id
_entity_poly.type
_entity_poly.pdbx_seq_one_letter_code
_entity_poly.pdbx_strand_id
1 'polypeptide(L)'
;MGSMWNISWCTETREIPRSDKNVDIAAHHLIGHSEGKMGSKAHDLFTMPLHVDEYRNFHDDPTGWESMNGSQLYYVKQTIKKALDIGVLVIE
;
A
#
# COMPACT_ATOMS: atom_id res chain seq x y z
N MET A 1 5.43 0.74 22.65
CA MET A 1 4.16 0.51 21.94
C MET A 1 3.62 1.87 21.53
N GLY A 2 4.15 2.43 20.45
CA GLY A 2 3.86 3.79 20.02
C GLY A 2 2.81 3.77 18.92
N SER A 3 1.64 4.34 19.25
CA SER A 3 0.67 5.00 18.36
C SER A 3 0.84 4.75 16.85
N MET A 4 0.04 3.80 16.33
CA MET A 4 -0.42 3.75 14.95
C MET A 4 -1.20 5.04 14.65
N TRP A 5 -0.51 6.11 14.28
CA TRP A 5 -1.16 7.34 13.87
C TRP A 5 -1.86 7.11 12.53
N ASN A 6 -3.19 6.92 12.56
CA ASN A 6 -4.20 7.33 11.58
C ASN A 6 -3.83 7.35 10.07
N ILE A 7 -3.10 6.37 9.56
CA ILE A 7 -3.11 6.09 8.13
C ILE A 7 -4.27 5.15 7.89
N SER A 8 -5.30 5.67 7.23
CA SER A 8 -6.39 4.86 6.70
C SER A 8 -5.81 3.90 5.67
N TRP A 9 -5.41 2.72 6.14
CA TRP A 9 -5.16 1.56 5.31
C TRP A 9 -6.39 1.34 4.44
N CYS A 10 -6.24 1.41 3.11
CA CYS A 10 -7.40 1.34 2.21
C CYS A 10 -8.17 0.00 2.33
N THR A 11 -7.60 -1.02 2.97
CA THR A 11 -8.25 -2.32 3.19
C THR A 11 -8.82 -2.52 4.60
N GLU A 12 -8.59 -1.61 5.54
CA GLU A 12 -9.21 -1.66 6.88
C GLU A 12 -10.56 -0.93 6.81
N THR A 13 -11.62 -1.70 6.65
CA THR A 13 -13.00 -1.23 6.75
C THR A 13 -13.28 -0.75 8.17
N ARG A 14 -12.85 0.46 8.52
CA ARG A 14 -13.61 1.30 9.45
C ARG A 14 -14.59 2.11 8.62
N GLU A 15 -15.79 2.23 9.15
CA GLU A 15 -16.92 2.98 8.60
C GLU A 15 -16.55 4.47 8.42
N ILE A 16 -15.76 4.79 7.39
CA ILE A 16 -15.63 6.15 6.92
C ILE A 16 -16.99 6.49 6.28
N PRO A 17 -17.67 7.56 6.71
CA PRO A 17 -18.88 8.00 6.05
C PRO A 17 -18.57 8.14 4.57
N ARG A 18 -19.44 7.64 3.69
CA ARG A 18 -19.34 7.80 2.23
C ARG A 18 -19.31 9.30 1.86
N SER A 19 -18.21 9.99 2.06
CA SER A 19 -17.69 10.92 1.08
C SER A 19 -16.94 10.05 0.08
N ASP A 20 -17.45 9.92 -1.13
CA ASP A 20 -16.81 9.69 -2.44
C ASP A 20 -15.29 9.38 -2.62
N LYS A 21 -14.45 9.33 -1.58
CA LYS A 21 -13.00 9.06 -1.60
C LYS A 21 -12.56 7.66 -2.06
N ASN A 22 -13.49 6.76 -2.39
CA ASN A 22 -13.17 5.49 -3.06
C ASN A 22 -12.76 5.68 -4.53
N VAL A 23 -12.80 6.91 -5.07
CA VAL A 23 -12.44 7.21 -6.47
C VAL A 23 -10.94 7.51 -6.65
N ASP A 24 -10.18 7.75 -5.56
CA ASP A 24 -8.79 8.22 -5.63
C ASP A 24 -7.78 7.25 -4.99
N ILE A 25 -7.78 5.98 -5.40
CA ILE A 25 -6.77 4.98 -5.00
C ILE A 25 -5.85 4.65 -6.17
N ALA A 26 -4.53 4.69 -5.93
CA ALA A 26 -3.49 4.32 -6.87
C ALA A 26 -2.76 3.05 -6.40
N ALA A 27 -2.42 2.17 -7.35
CA ALA A 27 -1.54 1.03 -7.09
C ALA A 27 -0.08 1.49 -7.09
N HIS A 28 0.57 1.37 -5.93
CA HIS A 28 2.00 1.64 -5.78
C HIS A 28 2.80 0.34 -5.89
N HIS A 29 3.76 0.28 -6.82
CA HIS A 29 4.66 -0.87 -6.92
C HIS A 29 5.81 -0.71 -5.92
N LEU A 30 6.20 -1.81 -5.28
CA LEU A 30 7.34 -1.86 -4.37
C LEU A 30 8.61 -1.32 -5.05
N ILE A 31 9.28 -0.36 -4.41
CA ILE A 31 10.56 0.19 -4.87
C ILE A 31 11.68 -0.07 -3.86
N GLY A 32 12.93 -0.15 -4.33
CA GLY A 32 14.11 -0.25 -3.45
C GLY A 32 14.38 -1.63 -2.84
N HIS A 33 13.70 -2.68 -3.30
CA HIS A 33 13.81 -4.05 -2.74
C HIS A 33 14.25 -5.11 -3.75
N SER A 34 14.99 -4.72 -4.80
CA SER A 34 15.50 -5.65 -5.83
C SER A 34 14.44 -6.42 -6.63
N GLU A 35 13.16 -6.04 -6.53
CA GLU A 35 12.05 -6.67 -7.25
C GLU A 35 11.82 -6.13 -8.67
N GLY A 36 12.59 -5.13 -9.10
CA GLY A 36 12.51 -4.52 -10.43
C GLY A 36 13.90 -4.28 -11.03
N LYS A 37 13.98 -4.21 -12.36
CA LYS A 37 15.15 -3.73 -13.10
C LYS A 37 15.18 -2.21 -13.11
N MET A 38 16.35 -1.60 -13.33
CA MET A 38 16.49 -0.16 -13.52
C MET A 38 15.49 0.36 -14.57
N GLY A 39 14.63 1.30 -14.17
CA GLY A 39 13.59 1.88 -15.05
C GLY A 39 12.34 1.00 -15.26
N SER A 40 12.20 -0.12 -14.54
CA SER A 40 11.02 -0.98 -14.60
C SER A 40 10.29 -1.07 -13.28
N LYS A 41 9.00 -1.39 -13.34
CA LYS A 41 8.17 -1.65 -12.15
C LYS A 41 8.47 -3.04 -11.59
N ALA A 42 8.34 -3.17 -10.27
CA ALA A 42 8.28 -4.49 -9.63
C ALA A 42 7.05 -5.26 -10.09
N HIS A 43 7.07 -6.59 -9.90
CA HIS A 43 5.94 -7.47 -10.22
C HIS A 43 4.62 -6.96 -9.60
N ASP A 44 3.50 -7.11 -10.32
CA ASP A 44 2.19 -6.57 -9.91
C ASP A 44 1.70 -7.12 -8.57
N LEU A 45 2.12 -8.34 -8.20
CA LEU A 45 1.87 -8.94 -6.89
C LEU A 45 2.50 -8.12 -5.74
N PHE A 46 3.58 -7.40 -6.01
CA PHE A 46 4.28 -6.55 -5.03
C PHE A 46 3.79 -5.11 -5.12
N THR A 47 2.48 -4.95 -5.03
CA THR A 47 1.81 -3.65 -5.01
C THR A 47 1.10 -3.41 -3.69
N MET A 48 0.97 -2.14 -3.31
CA MET A 48 0.17 -1.69 -2.18
C MET A 48 -0.78 -0.57 -2.61
N PRO A 49 -2.04 -0.55 -2.12
CA PRO A 49 -2.97 0.52 -2.42
C PRO A 49 -2.66 1.75 -1.58
N LEU A 50 -2.56 2.91 -2.22
CA LEU A 50 -2.45 4.22 -1.56
C LEU A 50 -3.52 5.18 -2.07
N HIS A 51 -3.97 6.11 -1.23
CA HIS A 51 -4.69 7.28 -1.74
C HIS A 51 -3.77 8.11 -2.65
N VAL A 52 -4.32 8.76 -3.68
CA VAL A 52 -3.52 9.53 -4.66
C VAL A 52 -2.64 10.60 -4.01
N ASP A 53 -3.12 11.26 -2.96
CA ASP A 53 -2.33 12.26 -2.22
C ASP A 53 -1.14 11.62 -1.50
N GLU A 54 -1.38 10.49 -0.82
CA GLU A 54 -0.33 9.71 -0.16
C GLU A 54 0.64 9.08 -1.15
N TYR A 55 0.17 8.67 -2.33
CA TYR A 55 1.00 8.16 -3.42
C TYR A 55 2.02 9.20 -3.88
N ARG A 56 1.61 10.48 -4.00
CA ARG A 56 2.51 11.58 -4.33
C ARG A 56 3.51 11.85 -3.21
N ASN A 57 3.03 11.97 -1.98
CA ASN A 57 3.89 12.18 -0.80
C ASN A 57 4.93 11.06 -0.66
N PHE A 58 4.53 9.82 -0.90
CA PHE A 58 5.40 8.66 -0.90
C PHE A 58 6.50 8.78 -1.96
N HIS A 59 6.15 9.18 -3.18
CA HIS A 59 7.11 9.31 -4.28
C HIS A 59 8.11 10.46 -4.08
N ASP A 60 7.74 11.50 -3.32
CA ASP A 60 8.62 12.63 -2.99
C ASP A 60 9.69 12.25 -1.96
N ASP A 61 9.32 11.52 -0.89
CA ASP A 61 10.25 11.02 0.13
C ASP A 61 9.81 9.65 0.68
N PRO A 62 10.22 8.54 0.03
CA PRO A 62 9.87 7.20 0.47
C PRO A 62 10.36 6.90 1.90
N THR A 63 11.58 7.35 2.25
CA THR A 63 12.19 7.04 3.55
C THR A 63 11.49 7.80 4.68
N GLY A 64 11.23 9.09 4.48
CA GLY A 64 10.45 9.90 5.42
C GLY A 64 9.05 9.35 5.59
N TRP A 65 8.38 9.01 4.49
CA TRP A 65 7.06 8.37 4.53
C TRP A 65 7.09 7.05 5.31
N GLU A 66 8.02 6.13 5.01
CA GLU A 66 8.11 4.85 5.72
C GLU A 66 8.43 5.01 7.22
N SER A 67 9.20 6.04 7.59
CA SER A 67 9.52 6.33 8.99
C SER A 67 8.29 6.73 9.81
N MET A 68 7.32 7.41 9.18
CA MET A 68 6.07 7.85 9.81
C MET A 68 4.95 6.80 9.70
N ASN A 69 4.92 6.08 8.58
CA ASN A 69 3.76 5.29 8.19
C ASN A 69 4.01 3.77 8.23
N GLY A 70 5.26 3.32 8.36
CA GLY A 70 5.65 1.91 8.27
C GLY A 70 6.13 1.53 6.87
N SER A 71 6.76 0.36 6.76
CA SER A 71 7.46 -0.04 5.53
C SER A 71 6.53 -0.50 4.41
N GLN A 72 6.90 -0.22 3.16
CA GLN A 72 6.19 -0.75 1.98
C GLN A 72 6.01 -2.27 2.05
N LEU A 73 7.04 -3.01 2.51
CA LEU A 73 6.99 -4.46 2.65
C LEU A 73 5.86 -4.94 3.58
N TYR A 74 5.58 -4.18 4.64
CA TYR A 74 4.43 -4.47 5.51
C TYR A 74 3.12 -4.35 4.71
N TYR A 75 2.97 -3.25 3.97
CA TYR A 75 1.79 -2.97 3.16
C TYR A 75 1.58 -3.96 2.00
N VAL A 76 2.64 -4.35 1.30
CA VAL A 76 2.57 -5.41 0.28
C VAL A 76 2.12 -6.73 0.90
N LYS A 77 2.70 -7.15 2.03
CA LYS A 77 2.33 -8.41 2.71
C LYS A 77 0.88 -8.43 3.14
N GLN A 78 0.38 -7.33 3.69
CA GLN A 78 -1.02 -7.22 4.10
C GLN A 78 -1.97 -7.20 2.89
N THR A 79 -1.57 -6.60 1.76
CA THR A 79 -2.36 -6.62 0.51
C THR A 79 -2.50 -8.06 -0.02
N ILE A 80 -1.38 -8.79 -0.09
CA ILE A 80 -1.38 -10.21 -0.50
C ILE A 80 -2.20 -11.04 0.49
N LYS A 81 -2.01 -10.84 1.79
CA LYS A 81 -2.79 -11.53 2.83
C LYS A 81 -4.28 -11.28 2.66
N LYS A 82 -4.70 -10.04 2.43
CA LYS A 82 -6.11 -9.70 2.21
C LYS A 82 -6.66 -10.39 0.96
N ALA A 83 -5.89 -10.43 -0.13
CA ALA A 83 -6.27 -11.10 -1.36
C ALA A 83 -6.49 -12.62 -1.17
N LEU A 84 -5.63 -13.27 -0.37
CA LEU A 84 -5.80 -14.67 0.04
C LEU A 84 -7.04 -14.85 0.93
N ASP A 85 -7.20 -14.00 1.94
CA ASP A 85 -8.29 -14.10 2.92
C ASP A 85 -9.68 -13.94 2.28
N ILE A 86 -9.80 -13.14 1.21
CA ILE A 86 -11.07 -12.96 0.46
C ILE A 86 -11.22 -13.92 -0.73
N GLY A 87 -10.22 -14.77 -0.97
CA GLY A 87 -10.26 -15.79 -2.03
C GLY A 87 -10.10 -15.27 -3.46
N VAL A 88 -9.59 -14.05 -3.67
CA VAL A 88 -9.26 -13.54 -5.02
C VAL A 88 -7.88 -13.97 -5.50
N LEU A 89 -6.99 -14.30 -4.56
CA LEU A 89 -5.74 -15.00 -4.82
C LEU A 89 -5.84 -16.40 -4.21
N VAL A 90 -5.51 -17.42 -5.00
CA VAL A 90 -5.51 -18.83 -4.59
C VAL A 90 -4.14 -19.40 -4.90
N ILE A 91 -3.58 -20.18 -3.96
CA ILE A 91 -2.32 -20.90 -4.11
C ILE A 91 -2.67 -22.39 -4.04
N GLU A 92 -2.36 -23.13 -5.10
CA GLU A 92 -2.55 -24.58 -5.21
C GLU A 92 -1.29 -25.36 -4.82
#